data_AF-A0A4W2H744-F1
#
_entry.id   AF-A0A4W2H744-F1
#
_cell.length_a   1.000
_cell.length_b   1.000
_cell.length_c   1.000
_cell.angle_alpha   90.00
_cell.angle_beta   90.00
_cell.angle_gamma   90.00
#
_symmetry.space_group_name_H-M   'P 1'
#
loop_
_entity.id
_entity.type
_entity.pdbx_description
1 polymer ?
#
loop_
_entity_poly.entity_id
_entity_poly.type
_entity_poly.pdbx_seq_one_letter_code
_entity_poly.pdbx_strand_id
1 'polypeptide(L)'
;MKNFNFYSHGQHLVLLLSGRRNVWKQGLDLSFRVSRGETKWEGSASIPWSYFPPNVTKFNSFAIHGSKDERSYEALYPVPQHELQQGQKPDFHRLDYFKPFSFNTLLGEKWNQPESDLWLIEKPDV
;
A
#
# COMPACT_ATOMS: atom_id res chain seq x y z
N MET A 1 8.90 -0.73 4.32
CA MET A 1 7.66 -0.94 3.53
C MET A 1 6.48 -0.37 4.32
N LYS A 2 5.38 -0.08 3.65
CA LYS A 2 4.17 0.49 4.24
C LYS A 2 2.97 0.00 3.43
N ASN A 3 1.90 -0.37 4.13
CA ASN A 3 0.66 -0.85 3.55
C ASN A 3 -0.49 0.03 4.05
N PHE A 4 -1.27 0.58 3.13
CA PHE A 4 -2.46 1.36 3.42
C PHE A 4 -3.67 0.61 2.88
N ASN A 5 -4.58 0.21 3.75
CA ASN A 5 -5.80 -0.51 3.39
C ASN A 5 -7.00 0.39 3.65
N PHE A 6 -7.91 0.45 2.69
CA PHE A 6 -9.08 1.34 2.71
C PHE A 6 -10.32 0.53 2.38
N TYR A 7 -11.38 0.69 3.17
CA TYR A 7 -12.61 -0.09 3.03
C TYR A 7 -13.79 0.81 2.62
N SER A 8 -14.71 0.26 1.84
CA SER A 8 -15.87 1.01 1.32
C SER A 8 -16.83 1.52 2.39
N HIS A 9 -16.69 1.10 3.65
CA HIS A 9 -17.51 1.58 4.78
C HIS A 9 -16.73 2.51 5.72
N GLY A 10 -15.60 3.06 5.26
CA GLY A 10 -14.86 4.09 5.99
C GLY A 10 -13.80 3.58 6.96
N GLN A 11 -13.67 2.27 7.15
CA GLN A 11 -12.55 1.71 7.90
C GLN A 11 -11.27 1.85 7.10
N HIS A 12 -10.15 1.88 7.81
CA HIS A 12 -8.81 1.80 7.22
C HIS A 12 -7.87 1.03 8.15
N LEU A 13 -6.77 0.51 7.59
CA LEU A 13 -5.68 -0.09 8.35
C LEU A 13 -4.35 0.33 7.74
N VAL A 14 -3.54 1.01 8.55
CA VAL A 14 -2.18 1.42 8.19
C VAL A 14 -1.17 0.52 8.91
N LEU A 15 -0.24 -0.05 8.15
CA LEU A 15 0.88 -0.84 8.65
C LEU A 15 2.20 -0.26 8.13
N LEU A 16 3.16 -0.06 9.02
CA LEU A 16 4.56 0.22 8.65
C LEU A 16 5.39 -1.03 8.94
N LEU A 17 6.16 -1.47 7.95
CA LEU A 17 6.92 -2.72 7.98
C LEU A 17 8.42 -2.45 7.78
N SER A 18 9.27 -3.09 8.57
CA SER A 18 10.73 -3.11 8.38
C SER A 18 11.18 -4.45 7.81
N GLY A 19 11.23 -4.54 6.48
CA GLY A 19 11.44 -5.81 5.77
C GLY A 19 10.14 -6.50 5.36
N ARG A 20 10.25 -7.71 4.78
CA ARG A 20 9.11 -8.46 4.23
C ARG A 20 8.34 -9.11 5.38
N ARG A 21 7.04 -8.78 5.52
CA ARG A 21 6.12 -9.31 6.55
C ARG A 21 6.55 -9.06 7.99
N ASN A 22 7.45 -8.11 8.23
CA ASN A 22 7.87 -7.72 9.56
C ASN A 22 7.21 -6.38 9.93
N VAL A 23 6.07 -6.45 10.62
CA VAL A 23 5.30 -5.27 11.02
C VAL A 23 5.98 -4.61 12.22
N TRP A 24 6.26 -3.32 12.09
CA TRP A 24 6.87 -2.50 13.15
C TRP A 24 5.84 -1.58 13.82
N LYS A 25 4.94 -0.96 13.04
CA LYS A 25 3.80 -0.18 13.56
C LYS A 25 2.52 -0.57 12.85
N GLN A 26 1.39 -0.53 13.58
CA GLN A 26 0.07 -0.88 13.06
C GLN A 26 -1.02 0.00 13.67
N GLY A 27 -2.12 0.15 12.96
CA GLY A 27 -3.28 0.90 13.44
C GLY A 27 -3.02 2.41 13.56
N LEU A 28 -2.15 2.95 12.69
CA LEU A 28 -1.87 4.38 12.66
C LEU A 28 -3.06 5.13 12.02
N ASP A 29 -3.39 6.28 12.60
CA ASP A 29 -4.52 7.11 12.16
C ASP A 29 -4.22 7.85 10.84
N LEU A 30 -5.23 8.00 10.00
CA LEU A 30 -5.20 8.95 8.88
C LEU A 30 -6.59 9.52 8.60
N SER A 31 -6.65 10.59 7.81
CA SER A 31 -7.93 11.08 7.32
C SER A 31 -8.36 10.26 6.11
N PHE A 32 -9.48 9.56 6.21
CA PHE A 32 -10.08 8.80 5.11
C PHE A 32 -11.57 9.12 5.01
N ARG A 33 -12.02 9.48 3.82
CA ARG A 33 -13.41 9.78 3.51
C ARG A 33 -13.91 8.85 2.43
N VAL A 34 -15.16 8.42 2.55
CA VAL A 34 -15.82 7.57 1.57
C VAL A 34 -17.14 8.18 1.15
N SER A 35 -17.38 8.23 -0.16
CA SER A 35 -18.67 8.53 -0.77
C SER A 35 -19.18 7.27 -1.46
N ARG A 36 -20.41 6.84 -1.14
CA ARG A 36 -21.01 5.63 -1.71
C ARG A 36 -22.22 6.00 -2.54
N GLY A 37 -22.27 5.50 -3.77
CA GLY A 37 -23.48 5.37 -4.56
C GLY A 37 -24.05 3.95 -4.48
N GLU A 38 -25.03 3.67 -5.32
CA GLU A 38 -25.71 2.36 -5.35
C GLU A 38 -24.79 1.23 -5.82
N THR A 39 -23.99 1.48 -6.86
CA THR A 39 -23.15 0.45 -7.52
C THR A 39 -21.66 0.71 -7.40
N LYS A 40 -21.26 1.89 -6.94
CA LYS A 40 -19.85 2.31 -6.84
C LYS A 40 -19.61 3.10 -5.57
N TRP A 41 -18.37 3.12 -5.13
CA TRP A 41 -17.91 3.98 -4.04
C TRP A 41 -16.58 4.63 -4.43
N GLU A 42 -16.33 5.79 -3.86
CA GLU A 42 -15.10 6.54 -4.02
C GLU A 42 -14.51 6.81 -2.63
N GLY A 43 -13.20 6.61 -2.50
CA GLY A 43 -12.48 6.84 -1.26
C GLY A 43 -11.31 7.78 -1.46
N SER A 44 -11.16 8.73 -0.55
CA SER A 44 -10.06 9.71 -0.56
C SER A 44 -9.35 9.70 0.79
N ALA A 45 -8.05 9.44 0.77
CA ALA A 45 -7.22 9.40 1.97
C ALA A 45 -6.12 10.47 1.93
N SER A 46 -5.88 11.12 3.06
CA SER A 46 -4.73 12.00 3.27
C SER A 46 -3.70 11.25 4.10
N ILE A 47 -2.58 10.88 3.47
CA ILE A 47 -1.52 10.09 4.10
C ILE A 47 -0.44 11.05 4.63
N PRO A 48 -0.13 11.05 5.93
CA PRO A 48 0.97 11.86 6.48
C PRO A 48 2.30 11.52 5.84
N TRP A 49 3.12 12.54 5.54
CA TRP A 49 4.45 12.33 4.95
C TRP A 49 5.37 11.48 5.82
N SER A 50 5.25 11.61 7.15
CA SER A 50 6.01 10.80 8.09
C SER A 50 5.76 9.29 7.94
N TYR A 51 4.67 8.85 7.31
CA TYR A 51 4.39 7.42 7.15
C TYR A 51 5.24 6.80 6.04
N PHE A 52 5.81 7.61 5.15
CA PHE A 52 6.69 7.14 4.09
C PHE A 52 8.12 6.95 4.61
N PRO A 53 8.73 5.76 4.43
CA PRO A 53 10.14 5.57 4.71
C PRO A 53 10.97 6.45 3.76
N PRO A 54 12.21 6.82 4.14
CA PRO A 54 13.09 7.53 3.23
C PRO A 54 13.31 6.70 1.95
N ASN A 55 13.44 7.39 0.82
CA ASN A 55 13.77 6.80 -0.48
C ASN A 55 12.75 5.73 -0.94
N VAL A 56 11.47 6.10 -1.04
CA VAL A 56 10.48 5.23 -1.68
C VAL A 56 10.78 5.10 -3.17
N THR A 57 11.18 3.91 -3.61
CA THR A 57 11.56 3.64 -5.00
C THR A 57 10.63 2.69 -5.75
N LYS A 58 9.67 2.06 -5.06
CA LYS A 58 8.76 1.07 -5.65
C LYS A 58 7.35 1.19 -5.10
N PHE A 59 6.37 0.88 -5.95
CA PHE A 59 4.95 0.94 -5.62
C PHE A 59 4.16 -0.18 -6.31
N ASN A 60 3.06 -0.57 -5.68
CA ASN A 60 1.98 -1.36 -6.26
C ASN A 60 0.69 -1.03 -5.51
N SER A 61 -0.46 -1.32 -6.11
CA SER A 61 -1.77 -1.18 -5.49
C SER A 61 -2.63 -2.39 -5.78
N PHE A 62 -3.55 -2.69 -4.88
CA PHE A 62 -4.38 -3.89 -4.95
C PHE A 62 -5.85 -3.54 -4.72
N ALA A 63 -6.73 -4.34 -5.33
CA ALA A 63 -8.15 -4.32 -5.02
C ALA A 63 -8.63 -5.75 -4.73
N ILE A 64 -9.48 -5.87 -3.71
CA ILE A 64 -10.10 -7.13 -3.31
C ILE A 64 -11.59 -6.86 -3.21
N HIS A 65 -12.38 -7.61 -3.98
CA HIS A 65 -13.84 -7.47 -4.00
C HIS A 65 -14.50 -8.83 -4.24
N GLY A 66 -15.82 -8.90 -4.09
CA GLY A 66 -16.56 -10.17 -4.05
C GLY A 66 -16.41 -10.91 -2.70
N SER A 67 -17.06 -12.07 -2.61
CA SER A 67 -17.13 -12.84 -1.36
C SER A 67 -16.90 -14.33 -1.61
N LYS A 68 -16.27 -15.01 -0.62
CA LYS A 68 -15.97 -16.45 -0.67
C LYS A 68 -15.30 -16.85 -2.00
N ASP A 69 -15.91 -17.77 -2.75
CA ASP A 69 -15.40 -18.32 -4.00
C ASP A 69 -15.49 -17.33 -5.17
N GLU A 70 -16.30 -16.26 -5.04
CA GLU A 70 -16.41 -15.18 -6.02
C GLU A 70 -15.45 -14.01 -5.74
N ARG A 71 -14.53 -14.17 -4.77
CA ARG A 71 -13.58 -13.11 -4.43
C ARG A 71 -12.56 -12.93 -5.54
N SER A 72 -12.49 -11.71 -6.04
CA SER A 72 -11.52 -11.27 -7.03
C SER A 72 -10.36 -10.53 -6.37
N TYR A 73 -9.18 -10.72 -6.95
CA TYR A 73 -7.91 -10.15 -6.50
C TYR A 73 -7.23 -9.47 -7.66
N GLU A 74 -7.08 -8.16 -7.56
CA GLU A 74 -6.52 -7.33 -8.62
C GLU A 74 -5.28 -6.59 -8.12
N ALA A 75 -4.38 -6.29 -9.04
CA ALA A 75 -3.17 -5.52 -8.78
C ALA A 75 -2.88 -4.60 -9.96
N LEU A 76 -2.36 -3.39 -9.68
CA LEU A 76 -1.86 -2.49 -10.72
C LEU A 76 -0.68 -3.14 -11.47
N TYR A 77 0.20 -3.81 -10.75
CA TYR A 77 1.28 -4.63 -11.31
C TYR A 77 1.12 -6.08 -10.84
N PRO A 78 0.38 -6.92 -11.61
CA PRO A 78 0.10 -8.30 -11.22
C PRO A 78 1.30 -9.22 -11.47
N VAL A 79 1.27 -10.39 -10.80
CA VAL A 79 2.14 -11.52 -11.15
C VAL A 79 1.78 -11.98 -12.57
N PRO A 80 2.76 -12.18 -13.48
CA PRO A 80 2.47 -12.68 -14.82
C PRO A 80 1.74 -14.02 -14.78
N GLN A 81 0.74 -14.19 -15.66
CA GLN A 81 -0.13 -15.37 -15.63
C GLN A 81 0.63 -16.69 -15.76
N HIS A 82 1.72 -16.72 -16.53
CA HIS A 82 2.55 -17.90 -16.72
C HIS A 82 3.39 -18.27 -15.48
N GLU A 83 3.53 -17.37 -14.50
CA GLU A 83 4.19 -17.63 -13.23
C GLU A 83 3.21 -18.08 -12.13
N LEU A 84 1.90 -18.06 -12.43
CA LEU A 84 0.87 -18.50 -11.49
C LEU A 84 0.73 -20.03 -11.52
N GLN A 85 0.68 -20.62 -10.33
CA GLN A 85 0.43 -22.05 -10.15
C GLN A 85 -1.05 -22.32 -9.87
N GLN A 86 -1.55 -23.47 -10.32
CA GLN A 86 -2.91 -23.90 -9.99
C GLN A 86 -3.07 -24.02 -8.46
N GLY A 87 -4.14 -23.44 -7.92
CA GLY A 87 -4.39 -23.43 -6.48
C GLY A 87 -3.52 -22.46 -5.67
N GLN A 88 -2.68 -21.65 -6.32
CA GLN A 88 -1.88 -20.63 -5.65
C GLN A 88 -2.79 -19.59 -4.99
N LYS A 89 -2.55 -19.34 -3.70
CA LYS A 89 -3.24 -18.30 -2.93
C LYS A 89 -2.64 -16.91 -3.22
N PRO A 90 -3.44 -15.83 -3.15
CA PRO A 90 -2.94 -14.47 -3.32
C PRO A 90 -1.91 -14.11 -2.24
N ASP A 91 -0.79 -13.50 -2.66
CA ASP A 91 0.27 -13.02 -1.79
C ASP A 91 0.69 -11.60 -2.19
N PHE A 92 0.18 -10.60 -1.47
CA PHE A 92 0.46 -9.18 -1.74
C PHE A 92 1.87 -8.74 -1.33
N HIS A 93 2.65 -9.61 -0.67
CA HIS A 93 4.03 -9.35 -0.27
C HIS A 93 5.04 -9.95 -1.27
N ARG A 94 4.65 -10.20 -2.53
CA ARG A 94 5.56 -10.53 -3.64
C ARG A 94 6.22 -9.26 -4.20
N LEU A 95 7.24 -8.78 -3.49
CA LEU A 95 7.84 -7.46 -3.73
C LEU A 95 8.55 -7.32 -5.07
N ASP A 96 8.91 -8.45 -5.68
CA ASP A 96 9.59 -8.50 -6.98
C ASP A 96 8.75 -7.90 -8.11
N TYR A 97 7.42 -7.93 -7.98
CA TYR A 97 6.50 -7.37 -8.99
C TYR A 97 6.16 -5.89 -8.77
N PHE A 98 6.61 -5.29 -7.66
CA PHE A 98 6.45 -3.86 -7.46
C PHE A 98 7.33 -3.11 -8.46
N LYS A 99 6.74 -2.14 -9.16
CA LYS A 99 7.45 -1.39 -10.21
C LYS A 99 8.12 -0.14 -9.64
N PRO A 100 9.16 0.36 -10.33
CA PRO A 100 9.79 1.63 -9.99
C PRO A 100 8.76 2.75 -9.85
N PHE A 101 8.95 3.57 -8.84
CA PHE A 101 8.10 4.70 -8.50
C PHE A 101 8.97 5.80 -7.91
N SER A 102 8.67 7.05 -8.25
CA SER A 102 9.29 8.22 -7.65
C SER A 102 8.23 9.29 -7.44
N PHE A 103 8.19 9.88 -6.26
CA PHE A 103 7.30 11.01 -5.99
C PHE A 103 7.63 12.23 -6.85
N ASN A 104 8.87 12.39 -7.29
CA ASN A 104 9.27 13.47 -8.19
C ASN A 104 8.53 13.41 -9.53
N THR A 105 8.08 12.24 -9.99
CA THR A 105 7.26 12.15 -11.22
C THR A 105 5.85 12.71 -11.03
N LEU A 106 5.38 12.84 -9.78
CA LEU A 106 4.07 13.38 -9.43
C LEU A 106 4.14 14.81 -8.90
N LEU A 107 5.18 15.13 -8.13
CA LEU A 107 5.32 16.39 -7.37
C LEU A 107 6.36 17.35 -7.97
N GLY A 108 7.01 16.94 -9.05
CA GLY A 108 8.02 17.72 -9.77
C GLY A 108 9.46 17.37 -9.36
N GLU A 109 10.40 17.60 -10.28
CA GLU A 109 11.80 17.20 -10.12
C GLU A 109 12.50 17.82 -8.92
N LYS A 110 12.12 19.06 -8.56
CA LYS A 110 12.70 19.79 -7.41
C LYS A 110 12.12 19.37 -6.05
N TRP A 111 11.09 18.53 -6.04
CA TRP A 111 10.50 18.06 -4.81
C TRP A 111 11.47 17.13 -4.08
N ASN A 112 11.62 17.34 -2.77
CA ASN A 112 12.39 16.46 -1.91
C ASN A 112 11.46 15.88 -0.87
N GLN A 113 11.65 14.59 -0.55
CA GLN A 113 10.87 13.94 0.48
C GLN A 113 11.14 14.61 1.84
N PRO A 114 10.10 15.10 2.55
CA PRO A 114 10.26 15.59 3.90
C PRO A 114 10.81 14.50 4.82
N GLU A 115 11.58 14.90 5.82
CA GLU A 115 12.04 13.97 6.84
C GLU A 115 10.85 13.33 7.58
N SER A 116 11.03 12.07 7.97
CA SER A 116 10.08 11.35 8.80
C SER A 116 10.68 11.09 10.17
N ASP A 117 10.10 11.72 11.17
CA ASP A 117 10.35 11.45 12.59
C ASP A 117 10.13 9.97 12.95
N LEU A 118 9.15 9.30 12.33
CA LEU A 118 8.91 7.88 12.56
C LEU A 118 10.12 7.03 12.17
N TRP A 119 10.67 7.23 10.97
CA TRP A 119 11.72 6.35 10.42
C TRP A 119 13.15 6.71 10.85
N LEU A 120 13.35 7.85 11.52
CA LEU A 120 14.66 8.32 11.98
C LEU A 120 15.08 7.77 13.35
N ILE A 121 14.12 7.47 14.22
CA ILE A 121 14.40 7.22 15.66
C ILE A 121 14.86 5.77 15.92
N GLU A 122 14.47 4.82 15.07
CA GLU A 122 14.76 3.40 15.27
C GLU A 122 14.98 2.74 13.92
N LYS A 123 16.21 2.77 13.39
CA LYS A 123 16.58 1.78 12.36
C LYS A 123 16.58 0.42 13.05
N PRO A 124 15.70 -0.53 12.67
CA PRO A 124 15.84 -1.88 13.19
C PRO A 124 17.12 -2.42 12.59
N ASP A 125 18.01 -2.93 13.43
CA ASP A 125 19.18 -3.66 12.97
C ASP A 125 18.74 -4.71 11.93
N VAL A 126 19.40 -4.67 10.78
CA VAL A 126 19.15 -5.56 9.64
C VAL A 126 19.56 -6.99 10.00
#